data_AF-A0A7K3YK77-F1
#
_entry.id   AF-A0A7K3YK77-F1
#
_cell.length_a   1.000
_cell.length_b   1.000
_cell.length_c   1.000
_cell.angle_alpha   90.00
_cell.angle_beta   90.00
_cell.angle_gamma   90.00
#
_symmetry.space_group_name_H-M   'P 1'
#
loop_
_entity.id
_entity.type
_entity.pdbx_description
1 polymer ?
#
loop_
_entity_poly.entity_id
_entity_poly.type
_entity_poly.pdbx_seq_one_letter_code
_entity_poly.pdbx_strand_id
1 'polypeptide(L)'
;MSSPNHTERGSEEVSEKVSLIFYTFPKEIRQQIQPCRQRYTGSIYKERIAYPPKTSDASFSRLYLCNEQQKATIEQRILYADAALKEINEILGAKADFLPLDASEIGRGALYEQIADSIKYKVLDQAFKKLESVVLDENTVLTPRTKARLRSMTDQLAALNILEDEDVAAKIASIRQKIEDEAIMPLKGELADDLKVLKGRFHALEF
;
A
#
# COMPACT_ATOMS: atom_id res chain seq x y z
N MET A 1 -2.23 -15.68 6.60
CA MET A 1 -2.35 -15.15 7.98
C MET A 1 -3.65 -15.65 8.59
N SER A 2 -3.59 -16.57 9.56
CA SER A 2 -4.79 -17.13 10.20
C SER A 2 -5.57 -16.05 10.95
N SER A 3 -6.90 -16.15 10.95
CA SER A 3 -7.78 -15.20 11.63
C SER A 3 -7.63 -15.34 13.15
N PRO A 4 -7.61 -14.25 13.93
CA PRO A 4 -7.70 -14.34 15.40
C PRO A 4 -8.99 -15.04 15.87
N ASN A 5 -9.98 -15.09 14.98
CA ASN A 5 -11.24 -15.81 15.14
C ASN A 5 -11.24 -17.07 14.27
N HIS A 6 -10.11 -17.78 14.16
CA HIS A 6 -10.16 -19.12 13.60
C HIS A 6 -11.03 -19.97 14.53
N THR A 7 -12.08 -20.53 13.93
CA THR A 7 -13.08 -21.32 14.63
C THR A 7 -13.07 -22.69 14.02
N GLU A 8 -12.74 -23.70 14.81
CA GLU A 8 -13.00 -25.09 14.45
C GLU A 8 -14.48 -25.37 14.79
N ARG A 9 -15.23 -25.95 13.84
CA ARG A 9 -16.57 -26.48 14.15
C ARG A 9 -16.35 -27.64 15.11
N GLY A 10 -16.90 -27.55 16.32
CA GLY A 10 -16.97 -28.69 17.22
C GLY A 10 -17.69 -29.85 16.54
N SER A 11 -17.17 -31.06 16.71
CA SER A 11 -17.76 -32.31 16.20
C SER A 11 -19.06 -32.71 16.91
N GLU A 12 -19.51 -31.94 17.92
CA GLU A 12 -20.75 -32.20 18.65
C GLU A 12 -21.81 -31.15 18.30
N GLU A 13 -22.78 -31.55 17.48
CA GLU A 13 -24.02 -30.81 17.31
C GLU A 13 -24.83 -30.87 18.60
N VAL A 14 -24.98 -29.73 19.29
CA VAL A 14 -25.79 -29.63 20.51
C VAL A 14 -27.29 -29.57 20.16
N SER A 15 -27.65 -29.19 18.92
CA SER A 15 -29.01 -29.13 18.34
C SER A 15 -28.95 -28.61 16.89
N GLU A 16 -29.96 -28.86 16.04
CA GLU A 16 -30.12 -28.30 14.68
C GLU A 16 -30.00 -26.75 14.61
N LYS A 17 -30.12 -26.05 15.75
CA LYS A 17 -30.07 -24.58 15.84
C LYS A 17 -28.91 -24.01 16.68
N VAL A 18 -28.08 -24.85 17.29
CA VAL A 18 -27.03 -24.40 18.22
C VAL A 18 -25.71 -25.07 17.86
N SER A 19 -24.75 -24.27 17.39
CA SER A 19 -23.39 -24.72 17.11
C SER A 19 -22.42 -24.18 18.17
N LEU A 20 -21.56 -25.06 18.69
CA LEU A 20 -20.46 -24.66 19.55
C LEU A 20 -19.30 -24.18 18.69
N ILE A 21 -18.86 -22.95 18.94
CA ILE A 21 -17.72 -22.32 18.28
C ILE A 21 -16.54 -22.40 19.25
N PHE A 22 -15.54 -23.21 18.91
CA PHE A 22 -14.28 -23.26 19.65
C PHE A 22 -13.30 -22.27 19.04
N TYR A 23 -12.90 -21.28 19.84
CA TYR A 23 -11.86 -20.33 19.44
C TYR A 23 -10.49 -20.91 19.80
N THR A 24 -9.53 -20.82 18.87
CA THR A 24 -8.15 -21.26 19.10
C THR A 24 -7.49 -20.57 20.30
N PHE A 25 -7.90 -19.33 20.59
CA PHE A 25 -7.37 -18.55 21.71
C PHE A 25 -8.47 -18.03 22.66
N PRO A 26 -8.18 -17.96 23.98
CA PRO A 26 -9.00 -17.24 24.94
C PRO A 26 -9.30 -15.80 24.51
N LYS A 27 -10.40 -15.24 25.02
CA LYS A 27 -10.89 -13.91 24.63
C LYS A 27 -9.86 -12.82 24.90
N GLU A 28 -9.15 -12.92 26.02
CA GLU A 28 -8.12 -11.99 26.48
C GLU A 28 -6.97 -11.93 25.47
N ILE A 29 -6.49 -13.08 25.01
CA ILE A 29 -5.42 -13.18 23.99
C ILE A 29 -5.91 -12.62 22.65
N ARG A 30 -7.15 -12.95 22.22
CA ARG A 30 -7.72 -12.44 20.96
C ARG A 30 -7.84 -10.91 20.94
N GLN A 31 -8.17 -10.30 22.09
CA GLN A 31 -8.25 -8.84 22.23
C GLN A 31 -6.88 -8.16 22.13
N GLN A 32 -5.78 -8.85 22.45
CA GLN A 32 -4.42 -8.32 22.34
C GLN A 32 -3.82 -8.50 20.95
N ILE A 33 -4.17 -9.58 20.24
CA ILE A 33 -3.68 -9.87 18.88
C ILE A 33 -4.06 -8.76 17.90
N GLN A 34 -5.32 -8.30 17.91
CA GLN A 34 -5.82 -7.39 16.88
C GLN A 34 -5.15 -5.99 16.93
N PRO A 35 -4.98 -5.34 18.09
CA PRO A 35 -4.19 -4.11 18.20
C PRO A 35 -2.74 -4.29 17.77
N CYS A 36 -2.10 -5.40 18.15
CA CYS A 36 -0.74 -5.73 17.73
C CYS A 36 -0.65 -5.80 16.20
N ARG A 37 -1.57 -6.53 15.55
CA ARG A 37 -1.66 -6.58 14.08
C ARG A 37 -1.82 -5.19 13.48
N GLN A 38 -2.75 -4.37 13.98
CA GLN A 38 -2.98 -3.03 13.43
C GLN A 38 -1.74 -2.13 13.52
N ARG A 39 -1.01 -2.20 14.63
CA ARG A 39 0.21 -1.42 14.88
C ARG A 39 1.29 -1.65 13.82
N TYR A 40 1.52 -2.91 13.46
CA TYR A 40 2.60 -3.27 12.52
C TYR A 40 2.14 -3.36 11.06
N THR A 41 0.90 -3.75 10.79
CA THR A 41 0.44 -3.94 9.40
C THR A 41 0.31 -2.60 8.66
N GLY A 42 -0.12 -1.53 9.35
CA GLY A 42 -0.30 -0.22 8.74
C GLY A 42 0.99 0.41 8.21
N SER A 43 2.11 0.23 8.92
CA SER A 43 3.41 0.74 8.50
C SER A 43 3.99 -0.09 7.35
N ILE A 44 3.82 -1.42 7.38
CA ILE A 44 4.24 -2.32 6.29
C ILE A 44 3.42 -2.06 4.99
N TYR A 45 2.16 -1.63 5.07
CA TYR A 45 1.39 -1.25 3.87
C TYR A 45 1.80 0.09 3.25
N LYS A 46 2.47 0.99 4.00
CA LYS A 46 2.96 2.25 3.45
C LYS A 46 4.16 2.06 2.52
N GLU A 47 4.94 1.01 2.75
CA GLU A 47 6.19 0.72 2.04
C GLU A 47 6.02 -0.25 0.86
N ARG A 48 4.79 -0.67 0.58
CA ARG A 48 4.50 -1.65 -0.47
C ARG A 48 3.53 -1.09 -1.49
N ILE A 49 3.70 -1.52 -2.73
CA ILE A 49 2.80 -1.21 -3.84
C ILE A 49 1.90 -2.42 -4.04
N ALA A 50 0.59 -2.19 -3.90
CA ALA A 50 -0.39 -3.26 -4.04
C ALA A 50 -0.74 -3.44 -5.53
N TYR A 51 -0.64 -4.67 -6.02
CA TYR A 51 -0.96 -5.08 -7.37
C TYR A 51 -2.02 -6.20 -7.37
N PRO A 52 -3.15 -6.06 -8.08
CA PRO A 52 -3.65 -4.83 -8.70
C PRO A 52 -4.04 -3.77 -7.63
N PRO A 53 -4.08 -2.48 -7.99
CA PRO A 53 -4.46 -1.41 -7.07
C PRO A 53 -5.92 -1.56 -6.61
N LYS A 54 -6.28 -0.98 -5.45
CA LYS A 54 -7.68 -1.00 -4.99
C LYS A 54 -8.52 -0.06 -5.86
N THR A 55 -9.24 -0.66 -6.80
CA THR A 55 -10.21 -0.01 -7.69
C THR A 55 -11.66 -0.31 -7.29
N SER A 56 -11.91 -1.43 -6.61
CA SER A 56 -13.24 -1.85 -6.13
C SER A 56 -13.16 -2.59 -4.76
N ASP A 57 -14.32 -2.94 -4.17
CA ASP A 57 -14.42 -3.65 -2.88
C ASP A 57 -14.23 -5.17 -2.96
N ALA A 58 -14.09 -5.73 -4.17
CA ALA A 58 -13.70 -7.12 -4.35
C ALA A 58 -12.21 -7.27 -4.02
N SER A 59 -11.89 -7.98 -2.93
CA SER A 59 -10.51 -8.11 -2.44
C SER A 59 -10.17 -9.54 -2.07
N PHE A 60 -9.68 -10.31 -3.03
CA PHE A 60 -8.90 -11.50 -2.73
C PHE A 60 -7.64 -11.52 -3.61
N SER A 61 -6.48 -11.69 -2.94
CA SER A 61 -5.10 -11.71 -3.47
C SER A 61 -4.59 -10.46 -4.18
N ARG A 62 -4.08 -9.48 -3.42
CA ARG A 62 -3.14 -8.48 -3.94
C ARG A 62 -1.70 -8.93 -3.67
N LEU A 63 -0.85 -8.84 -4.68
CA LEU A 63 0.59 -8.90 -4.53
C LEU A 63 1.08 -7.56 -3.99
N TYR A 64 2.11 -7.60 -3.15
CA TYR A 64 2.72 -6.42 -2.58
C TYR A 64 4.17 -6.35 -3.02
N LEU A 65 4.47 -5.33 -3.83
CA LEU A 65 5.79 -5.10 -4.39
C LEU A 65 6.59 -4.20 -3.45
N CYS A 66 7.88 -4.49 -3.29
CA CYS A 66 8.85 -3.67 -2.55
C CYS A 66 10.23 -3.79 -3.20
N ASN A 67 11.05 -2.76 -3.07
CA ASN A 67 12.48 -2.81 -3.42
C ASN A 67 13.31 -3.43 -2.27
N GLU A 68 14.61 -3.64 -2.49
CA GLU A 68 15.51 -4.26 -1.49
C GLU A 68 15.63 -3.44 -0.20
N GLN A 69 15.63 -2.11 -0.27
CA GLN A 69 15.68 -1.25 0.92
C GLN A 69 14.40 -1.36 1.77
N GLN A 70 13.25 -1.37 1.09
CA GLN A 70 11.94 -1.57 1.70
C GLN A 70 11.83 -2.98 2.27
N LYS A 71 12.32 -4.00 1.57
CA LYS A 71 12.38 -5.39 2.05
C LYS A 71 13.11 -5.48 3.39
N ALA A 72 14.31 -4.91 3.50
CA ALA A 72 15.06 -4.89 4.77
C ALA A 72 14.27 -4.21 5.91
N THR A 73 13.58 -3.11 5.60
CA THR A 73 12.72 -2.41 6.57
C THR A 73 11.51 -3.26 6.99
N ILE A 74 10.89 -3.95 6.04
CA ILE A 74 9.74 -4.83 6.28
C ILE A 74 10.18 -6.05 7.11
N GLU A 75 11.30 -6.67 6.77
CA GLU A 75 11.90 -7.78 7.53
C GLU A 75 12.15 -7.37 8.99
N GLN A 76 12.77 -6.22 9.22
CA GLN A 76 12.98 -5.70 10.58
C GLN A 76 11.67 -5.49 11.34
N ARG A 77 10.63 -4.98 10.67
CA ARG A 77 9.31 -4.79 11.28
C ARG A 77 8.60 -6.09 11.59
N ILE A 78 8.80 -7.11 10.77
CA ILE A 78 8.26 -8.45 11.02
C ILE A 78 8.93 -9.05 12.24
N LEU A 79 10.24 -8.86 12.43
CA LEU A 79 10.92 -9.30 13.66
C LEU A 79 10.34 -8.63 14.90
N TYR A 80 10.06 -7.32 14.86
CA TYR A 80 9.39 -6.64 15.97
C TYR A 80 7.95 -7.11 16.20
N ALA A 81 7.21 -7.37 15.12
CA ALA A 81 5.86 -7.91 15.21
C ALA A 81 5.87 -9.34 15.77
N ASP A 82 6.84 -10.17 15.40
CA ASP A 82 7.01 -11.54 15.88
C ASP A 82 7.31 -11.55 17.38
N ALA A 83 8.25 -10.70 17.83
CA ALA A 83 8.55 -10.53 19.25
C ALA A 83 7.31 -10.09 20.05
N ALA A 84 6.61 -9.05 19.58
CA ALA A 84 5.41 -8.54 20.24
C ALA A 84 4.25 -9.55 20.25
N LEU A 85 4.14 -10.43 19.25
CA LEU A 85 3.16 -11.51 19.24
C LEU A 85 3.54 -12.62 20.22
N LYS A 86 4.82 -12.95 20.33
CA LYS A 86 5.33 -13.95 21.29
C LYS A 86 5.18 -13.51 22.74
N GLU A 87 5.28 -12.21 23.01
CA GLU A 87 4.96 -11.63 24.34
C GLU A 87 3.48 -11.85 24.73
N ILE A 88 2.56 -11.89 23.76
CA ILE A 88 1.14 -12.18 24.00
C ILE A 88 0.94 -13.68 24.22
N ASN A 89 1.55 -14.52 23.38
CA ASN A 89 1.52 -15.97 23.51
C ASN A 89 2.67 -16.60 22.70
N GLU A 90 3.39 -17.54 23.30
CA GLU A 90 4.59 -18.17 22.72
C GLU A 90 4.35 -18.88 21.37
N ILE A 91 3.11 -19.27 21.08
CA ILE A 91 2.73 -19.98 19.85
C ILE A 91 2.48 -19.00 18.68
N LEU A 92 2.27 -17.72 18.97
CA LEU A 92 2.05 -16.71 17.94
C LEU A 92 3.38 -16.30 17.28
N GLY A 93 3.28 -15.88 16.02
CA GLY A 93 4.43 -15.35 15.29
C GLY A 93 4.03 -14.60 14.02
N ALA A 94 4.98 -13.83 13.51
CA ALA A 94 4.85 -13.09 12.25
C ALA A 94 5.93 -13.55 11.26
N LYS A 95 5.52 -13.76 10.01
CA LYS A 95 6.41 -14.10 8.90
C LYS A 95 5.99 -13.34 7.65
N ALA A 96 6.94 -13.06 6.77
CA ALA A 96 6.65 -12.73 5.38
C ALA A 96 7.52 -13.57 4.47
N ASP A 97 6.92 -13.93 3.35
CA ASP A 97 7.58 -14.62 2.26
C ASP A 97 7.83 -13.59 1.16
N PHE A 98 9.08 -13.49 0.72
CA PHE A 98 9.48 -12.62 -0.37
C PHE A 98 9.78 -13.48 -1.59
N LEU A 99 9.06 -13.22 -2.67
CA LEU A 99 9.32 -13.84 -3.97
C LEU A 99 10.18 -12.87 -4.78
N PRO A 100 11.43 -13.23 -5.12
CA PRO A 100 12.25 -12.38 -5.98
C PRO A 100 11.61 -12.30 -7.35
N LEU A 101 11.56 -11.10 -7.89
CA LEU A 101 11.05 -10.80 -9.23
C LEU A 101 12.23 -10.26 -10.03
N ASP A 102 12.61 -10.97 -11.10
CA ASP A 102 13.65 -10.48 -11.99
C ASP A 102 13.06 -9.41 -12.92
N ALA A 103 13.48 -8.15 -12.73
CA ALA A 103 13.02 -7.03 -13.54
C ALA A 103 13.33 -7.21 -15.03
N SER A 104 14.42 -7.91 -15.36
CA SER A 104 14.82 -8.18 -16.74
C SER A 104 13.94 -9.24 -17.42
N GLU A 105 13.38 -10.18 -16.64
CA GLU A 105 12.41 -11.17 -17.13
C GLU A 105 10.99 -10.60 -17.20
N ILE A 106 10.63 -9.70 -16.28
CA ILE A 106 9.33 -9.01 -16.29
C ILE A 106 9.21 -8.09 -17.50
N GLY A 107 10.30 -7.40 -17.90
CA GLY A 107 10.33 -6.43 -19.01
C GLY A 107 9.94 -6.96 -20.40
N ARG A 108 9.50 -8.22 -20.53
CA ARG A 108 9.09 -8.85 -21.80
C ARG A 108 7.59 -9.18 -21.90
N GLY A 109 6.70 -8.63 -21.07
CA GLY A 109 5.27 -8.90 -21.22
C GLY A 109 4.29 -7.96 -20.51
N ALA A 110 2.99 -8.27 -20.64
CA ALA A 110 1.87 -7.49 -20.09
C ALA A 110 1.93 -7.27 -18.57
N LEU A 111 2.64 -8.13 -17.83
CA LEU A 111 2.84 -7.98 -16.40
C LEU A 111 3.70 -6.75 -16.06
N TYR A 112 4.70 -6.40 -16.89
CA TYR A 112 5.50 -5.19 -16.71
C TYR A 112 4.63 -3.95 -16.77
N GLU A 113 3.86 -3.80 -17.85
CA GLU A 113 2.99 -2.64 -18.08
C GLU A 113 1.96 -2.51 -16.94
N GLN A 114 1.39 -3.62 -16.49
CA GLN A 114 0.43 -3.64 -15.39
C GLN A 114 1.06 -3.23 -14.04
N ILE A 115 2.30 -3.65 -13.78
CA ILE A 115 3.04 -3.24 -12.59
C ILE A 115 3.42 -1.76 -12.69
N ALA A 116 3.94 -1.31 -13.84
CA ALA A 116 4.31 0.08 -14.10
C ALA A 116 3.09 1.01 -13.95
N ASP A 117 1.94 0.64 -14.53
CA ASP A 117 0.68 1.38 -14.37
C ASP A 117 0.25 1.43 -12.89
N SER A 118 0.46 0.35 -12.13
CA SER A 118 0.13 0.29 -10.70
C SER A 118 1.05 1.19 -9.86
N ILE A 119 2.34 1.24 -10.20
CA ILE A 119 3.31 2.18 -9.62
C ILE A 119 2.88 3.61 -9.93
N LYS A 120 2.59 3.89 -11.21
CA LYS A 120 2.15 5.20 -11.69
C LYS A 120 0.88 5.66 -10.98
N TYR A 121 -0.12 4.77 -10.85
CA TYR A 121 -1.33 5.04 -10.10
C TYR A 121 -1.05 5.39 -8.63
N LYS A 122 -0.19 4.61 -7.96
CA LYS A 122 0.17 4.86 -6.56
C LYS A 122 0.87 6.20 -6.37
N VAL A 123 1.78 6.54 -7.29
CA VAL A 123 2.49 7.82 -7.31
C VAL A 123 1.52 8.98 -7.47
N LEU A 124 0.64 8.91 -8.48
CA LEU A 124 -0.33 9.96 -8.78
C LEU A 124 -1.38 10.13 -7.67
N ASP A 125 -1.89 9.03 -7.10
CA ASP A 125 -2.89 9.06 -6.02
C ASP A 125 -2.29 9.67 -4.74
N GLN A 126 -1.03 9.34 -4.42
CA GLN A 126 -0.35 9.96 -3.27
C GLN A 126 -0.06 11.44 -3.50
N ALA A 127 0.37 11.82 -4.71
CA ALA A 127 0.59 13.21 -5.07
C ALA A 127 -0.71 14.01 -4.97
N PHE A 128 -1.80 13.50 -5.56
CA PHE A 128 -3.11 14.13 -5.56
C PHE A 128 -3.64 14.34 -4.13
N LYS A 129 -3.68 13.28 -3.30
CA LYS A 129 -4.16 13.38 -1.90
C LYS A 129 -3.36 14.38 -1.06
N LYS A 130 -2.04 14.46 -1.26
CA LYS A 130 -1.22 15.44 -0.55
C LYS A 130 -1.47 16.85 -1.04
N LEU A 131 -1.66 17.05 -2.34
CA LEU A 131 -1.97 18.36 -2.93
C LEU A 131 -3.39 18.82 -2.60
N GLU A 132 -4.35 17.92 -2.46
CA GLU A 132 -5.72 18.23 -2.06
C GLU A 132 -5.76 19.00 -0.74
N SER A 133 -4.89 18.64 0.21
CA SER A 133 -4.75 19.35 1.50
C SER A 133 -4.16 20.76 1.40
N VAL A 134 -3.64 21.15 0.23
CA VAL A 134 -3.09 22.48 -0.02
C VAL A 134 -4.21 23.36 -0.57
N VAL A 135 -4.74 24.23 0.29
CA VAL A 135 -5.75 25.25 -0.08
C VAL A 135 -5.01 26.47 -0.62
N LEU A 136 -5.28 26.83 -1.87
CA LEU A 136 -4.71 27.99 -2.53
C LEU A 136 -5.86 28.73 -3.23
N ASP A 137 -5.94 30.04 -3.00
CA ASP A 137 -6.67 30.94 -3.90
C ASP A 137 -5.80 31.25 -5.12
N GLU A 138 -6.40 31.73 -6.22
CA GLU A 138 -5.73 31.95 -7.53
C GLU A 138 -4.43 32.76 -7.49
N ASN A 139 -4.19 33.56 -6.44
CA ASN A 139 -3.01 34.41 -6.26
C ASN A 139 -2.10 34.02 -5.08
N THR A 140 -2.28 32.83 -4.51
CA THR A 140 -1.56 32.42 -3.31
C THR A 140 -0.18 31.86 -3.63
N VAL A 141 0.87 32.56 -3.21
CA VAL A 141 2.27 32.09 -3.28
C VAL A 141 2.52 31.01 -2.23
N LEU A 142 3.23 29.95 -2.60
CA LEU A 142 3.56 28.88 -1.68
C LEU A 142 4.53 29.36 -0.60
N THR A 143 4.20 29.11 0.68
CA THR A 143 5.18 29.36 1.75
C THR A 143 6.42 28.46 1.58
N PRO A 144 7.62 28.90 1.98
CA PRO A 144 8.83 28.08 1.93
C PRO A 144 8.68 26.73 2.66
N ARG A 145 7.91 26.71 3.75
CA ARG A 145 7.60 25.50 4.52
C ARG A 145 6.74 24.53 3.72
N THR A 146 5.71 25.02 3.02
CA THR A 146 4.88 24.20 2.14
C THR A 146 5.70 23.65 0.97
N LYS A 147 6.54 24.48 0.35
CA LYS A 147 7.42 24.08 -0.75
C LYS A 147 8.40 22.98 -0.34
N ALA A 148 9.04 23.11 0.82
CA ALA A 148 9.92 22.08 1.38
C ALA A 148 9.17 20.75 1.66
N ARG A 149 7.94 20.83 2.18
CA ARG A 149 7.09 19.64 2.40
C ARG A 149 6.72 18.95 1.07
N LEU A 150 6.42 19.72 0.02
CA LEU A 150 6.11 19.20 -1.30
C LEU A 150 7.34 18.58 -2.00
N ARG A 151 8.54 19.14 -1.81
CA ARG A 151 9.80 18.51 -2.25
C ARG A 151 10.03 17.17 -1.57
N SER A 152 9.88 17.11 -0.25
CA SER A 152 9.99 15.85 0.50
C SER A 152 8.95 14.83 0.04
N MET A 153 7.76 15.27 -0.37
CA MET A 153 6.78 14.39 -1.02
C MET A 153 7.33 13.85 -2.34
N THR A 154 7.88 14.68 -3.23
CA THR A 154 8.40 14.18 -4.53
C THR A 154 9.54 13.18 -4.35
N ASP A 155 10.38 13.36 -3.33
CA ASP A 155 11.44 12.40 -3.00
C ASP A 155 10.84 11.05 -2.54
N GLN A 156 9.75 11.08 -1.76
CA GLN A 156 9.01 9.88 -1.39
C GLN A 156 8.35 9.20 -2.59
N LEU A 157 7.88 9.96 -3.58
CA LEU A 157 7.30 9.41 -4.80
C LEU A 157 8.37 8.71 -5.66
N ALA A 158 9.57 9.27 -5.73
CA ALA A 158 10.70 8.64 -6.44
C ALA A 158 11.04 7.26 -5.86
N ALA A 159 10.98 7.11 -4.53
CA ALA A 159 11.19 5.82 -3.86
C ALA A 159 10.13 4.75 -4.19
N LEU A 160 8.99 5.13 -4.79
CA LEU A 160 7.97 4.19 -5.27
C LEU A 160 8.26 3.65 -6.67
N ASN A 161 9.17 4.27 -7.44
CA ASN A 161 9.52 3.77 -8.77
C ASN A 161 10.48 2.58 -8.69
N ILE A 162 9.98 1.45 -8.18
CA ILE A 162 10.77 0.24 -7.91
C ILE A 162 11.34 -0.38 -9.20
N LEU A 163 10.68 -0.17 -10.33
CA LEU A 163 11.11 -0.68 -11.64
C LEU A 163 12.06 0.27 -12.38
N GLU A 164 12.38 1.44 -11.81
CA GLU A 164 13.15 2.48 -12.50
C GLU A 164 12.55 2.87 -13.86
N ASP A 165 11.22 2.78 -13.97
CA ASP A 165 10.48 3.05 -15.19
C ASP A 165 10.64 4.52 -15.60
N GLU A 166 11.03 4.76 -16.86
CA GLU A 166 11.34 6.09 -17.39
C GLU A 166 10.12 7.00 -17.43
N ASP A 167 8.94 6.46 -17.75
CA ASP A 167 7.69 7.23 -17.81
C ASP A 167 7.24 7.68 -16.43
N VAL A 168 7.36 6.80 -15.43
CA VAL A 168 7.12 7.13 -14.02
C VAL A 168 8.12 8.20 -13.55
N ALA A 169 9.40 8.05 -13.87
CA ALA A 169 10.43 9.02 -13.51
C ALA A 169 10.17 10.40 -14.15
N ALA A 170 9.82 10.44 -15.45
CA ALA A 170 9.49 11.66 -16.17
C ALA A 170 8.25 12.35 -15.57
N LYS A 171 7.23 11.59 -15.19
CA LYS A 171 6.04 12.16 -14.53
C LYS A 171 6.37 12.73 -13.15
N ILE A 172 7.20 12.05 -12.34
CA ILE A 172 7.65 12.58 -11.04
C ILE A 172 8.47 13.87 -11.21
N ALA A 173 9.35 13.93 -12.21
CA ALA A 173 10.11 15.12 -12.53
C ALA A 173 9.19 16.29 -12.95
N SER A 174 8.17 16.02 -13.77
CA SER A 174 7.16 17.01 -14.15
C SER A 174 6.37 17.54 -12.95
N ILE A 175 5.94 16.66 -12.03
CA ILE A 175 5.28 17.05 -10.77
C ILE A 175 6.20 17.98 -9.96
N ARG A 176 7.47 17.62 -9.82
CA ARG A 176 8.47 18.42 -9.09
C ARG A 176 8.65 19.80 -9.71
N GLN A 177 8.79 19.87 -11.03
CA GLN A 177 8.93 21.13 -11.75
C GLN A 177 7.72 22.05 -11.55
N LYS A 178 6.49 21.51 -11.65
CA LYS A 178 5.26 22.28 -11.43
C LYS A 178 5.10 22.78 -10.00
N ILE A 179 5.65 22.06 -9.01
CA ILE A 179 5.73 22.55 -7.64
C ILE A 179 6.72 23.71 -7.52
N GLU A 180 7.84 23.66 -8.23
CA GLU A 180 8.82 24.76 -8.26
C GLU A 180 8.25 26.01 -8.93
N ASP A 181 7.51 25.84 -10.01
CA ASP A 181 6.83 26.88 -10.79
C ASP A 181 5.52 27.36 -10.16
N GLU A 182 5.17 26.84 -8.98
CA GLU A 182 3.95 27.17 -8.22
C GLU A 182 2.63 26.91 -8.97
N ALA A 183 2.67 26.08 -10.03
CA ALA A 183 1.54 25.69 -10.87
C ALA A 183 0.69 24.57 -10.23
N ILE A 184 0.28 24.75 -8.97
CA ILE A 184 -0.38 23.71 -8.18
C ILE A 184 -1.82 23.41 -8.65
N MET A 185 -2.59 24.44 -9.02
CA MET A 185 -3.97 24.25 -9.49
C MET A 185 -4.03 23.49 -10.83
N PRO A 186 -3.26 23.85 -11.87
CA PRO A 186 -3.13 23.04 -13.08
C PRO A 186 -2.67 21.62 -12.79
N LEU A 187 -1.69 21.45 -11.90
CA LEU A 187 -1.18 20.13 -11.51
C LEU A 187 -2.28 19.25 -10.90
N LYS A 188 -3.15 19.79 -10.03
CA LYS A 188 -4.29 19.02 -9.48
C LYS A 188 -5.23 18.52 -10.58
N GLY A 189 -5.54 19.35 -11.57
CA GLY A 189 -6.39 18.97 -12.70
C GLY A 189 -5.79 17.83 -13.51
N GLU A 190 -4.53 17.96 -13.90
CA GLU A 190 -3.82 16.92 -14.66
C GLU A 190 -3.71 15.59 -13.91
N LEU A 191 -3.40 15.64 -12.62
CA LEU A 191 -3.34 14.44 -11.79
C LEU A 191 -4.71 13.74 -11.70
N ALA A 192 -5.81 14.50 -11.62
CA ALA A 192 -7.16 13.94 -11.60
C ALA A 192 -7.51 13.24 -12.92
N ASP A 193 -7.16 13.85 -14.04
CA ASP A 193 -7.39 13.28 -15.38
C ASP A 193 -6.55 12.03 -15.60
N ASP A 194 -5.25 12.06 -15.27
CA ASP A 194 -4.36 10.90 -15.36
C ASP A 194 -4.86 9.73 -14.51
N LEU A 195 -5.32 10.01 -13.28
CA LEU A 195 -5.91 9.00 -12.38
C LEU A 195 -7.19 8.40 -12.94
N LYS A 196 -8.03 9.20 -13.61
CA LYS A 196 -9.25 8.72 -14.25
C LYS A 196 -8.94 7.77 -15.39
N VAL A 197 -7.95 8.10 -16.23
CA VAL A 197 -7.50 7.23 -17.33
C VAL A 197 -6.96 5.91 -16.81
N LEU A 198 -6.10 5.94 -15.79
CA LEU A 198 -5.53 4.71 -15.21
C LEU A 198 -6.59 3.82 -14.55
N LYS A 199 -7.54 4.39 -13.81
CA LYS A 199 -8.67 3.62 -13.25
C LYS A 199 -9.49 2.94 -14.35
N GLY A 200 -9.73 3.63 -15.47
CA GLY A 200 -10.41 3.04 -16.62
C GLY A 200 -9.66 1.84 -17.20
N ARG A 201 -8.32 1.91 -17.30
CA ARG A 201 -7.49 0.79 -17.74
C ARG A 201 -7.55 -0.40 -16.79
N PHE A 202 -7.54 -0.18 -15.48
CA PHE A 202 -7.66 -1.27 -14.50
C PHE A 202 -9.04 -1.93 -14.50
N HIS A 203 -10.12 -1.17 -14.65
CA HIS A 203 -11.47 -1.75 -14.76
C HIS A 203 -11.65 -2.58 -16.03
N ALA A 204 -10.96 -2.25 -17.13
CA ALA A 204 -10.95 -3.07 -18.34
C ALA A 204 -10.19 -4.41 -18.17
N LEU A 205 -9.40 -4.57 -17.09
CA LEU A 205 -8.64 -5.77 -16.75
C LEU A 205 -9.33 -6.63 -15.67
N GLU A 206 -10.36 -6.11 -15.00
CA GLU A 206 -11.20 -6.87 -14.05
C GLU A 206 -12.16 -7.75 -14.89
N PHE A 207 -11.82 -9.03 -15.05
CA PHE A 207 -12.67 -10.05 -15.71
C PHE A 207 -13.84 -10.50 -14.84
#